data_AF-A0A9P0P4T6-F1
#
_entry.id   AF-A0A9P0P4T6-F1
#
_cell.length_a   1.000
_cell.length_b   1.000
_cell.length_c   1.000
_cell.angle_alpha   90.00
_cell.angle_beta   90.00
_cell.angle_gamma   90.00
#
_symmetry.space_group_name_H-M   'P 1'
#
loop_
_entity.id
_entity.type
_entity.pdbx_description
1 polymer ?
#
loop_
_entity_poly.entity_id
_entity_poly.type
_entity_poly.pdbx_seq_one_letter_code
_entity_poly.pdbx_strand_id
1 'polypeptide(L)'
;MYMFCEYNLTLCCLLPVFVIPLQSQDNCGIITLNNRNNCLYCVTAAKMSNPENYKNAKSIYEFTCRDIKGNEVSLEKYRGHVCIIVNVASQCGYTKNHYAELGELYDQYAESKGLRILAFPCNQFANEEPGTSEEICQFVSSKNVKFDMFEKVNVNGSDAHPLWKYLKHKQGGTLGDFIKWNFTKFIVDKDGQPVERHGPSTSPKDLVKNLEKYW
;
A
#
# COMPACT_ATOMS: atom_id res chain seq x y z
N MET A 1 41.62 -1.92 56.31
CA MET A 1 40.74 -1.97 57.50
C MET A 1 39.61 -2.93 57.17
N TYR A 2 39.54 -4.07 57.87
CA TYR A 2 38.54 -5.11 57.62
C TYR A 2 37.23 -4.75 58.32
N MET A 3 36.09 -5.08 57.71
CA MET A 3 34.83 -5.28 58.44
C MET A 3 33.94 -6.26 57.68
N PHE A 4 33.41 -7.25 58.40
CA PHE A 4 32.59 -8.37 57.90
C PHE A 4 31.11 -7.98 57.77
N CYS A 5 30.36 -8.71 56.94
CA CYS A 5 29.22 -9.49 57.46
C CYS A 5 28.80 -10.62 56.50
N GLU A 6 28.32 -11.73 57.07
CA GLU A 6 27.83 -12.94 56.39
C GLU A 6 26.33 -12.72 56.02
N TYR A 7 25.62 -13.47 55.16
CA TYR A 7 25.32 -14.91 55.05
C TYR A 7 24.64 -15.16 53.67
N ASN A 8 24.37 -16.36 53.14
CA ASN A 8 24.60 -17.75 53.57
C ASN A 8 24.71 -18.70 52.34
N LEU A 9 24.93 -20.00 52.55
CA LEU A 9 24.73 -21.06 51.55
C LEU A 9 23.91 -22.22 52.17
N THR A 10 22.81 -22.66 51.55
CA THR A 10 22.24 -24.00 51.79
C THR A 10 21.30 -24.45 50.65
N LEU A 11 21.49 -25.69 50.18
CA LEU A 11 20.54 -26.71 49.63
C LEU A 11 19.16 -26.30 49.05
N CYS A 12 18.49 -27.07 48.17
CA CYS A 12 18.85 -28.13 47.20
C CYS A 12 17.56 -28.52 46.43
N CYS A 13 17.68 -29.46 45.49
CA CYS A 13 16.62 -30.38 45.03
C CYS A 13 15.41 -29.84 44.22
N LEU A 14 15.45 -30.18 42.93
CA LEU A 14 14.43 -31.00 42.22
C LEU A 14 12.97 -30.51 42.21
N LEU A 15 12.55 -29.98 41.05
CA LEU A 15 11.15 -30.04 40.58
C LEU A 15 11.11 -30.62 39.15
N PRO A 16 10.01 -31.30 38.76
CA PRO A 16 10.02 -32.22 37.62
C PRO A 16 9.95 -31.51 36.27
N VAL A 17 10.69 -32.06 35.29
CA VAL A 17 10.56 -31.69 33.87
C VAL A 17 9.26 -32.29 33.33
N PHE A 18 8.24 -31.47 33.14
CA PHE A 18 7.06 -31.84 32.36
C PHE A 18 7.38 -31.76 30.86
N VAL A 19 7.41 -32.92 30.20
CA VAL A 19 7.49 -33.00 28.74
C VAL A 19 6.07 -32.96 28.16
N ILE A 20 5.74 -31.88 27.45
CA ILE A 20 4.49 -31.75 26.69
C ILE A 20 4.82 -32.06 25.21
N PRO A 21 4.10 -32.96 24.53
CA PRO A 21 4.36 -33.25 23.12
C PRO A 21 3.88 -32.08 22.24
N LEU A 22 4.81 -31.41 21.57
CA LEU A 22 4.51 -30.44 20.52
C LEU A 22 4.01 -31.16 19.26
N GLN A 23 2.73 -30.98 18.92
CA GLN A 23 2.29 -31.18 17.53
C GLN A 23 2.76 -30.00 16.68
N SER A 24 3.20 -30.32 15.46
CA SER A 24 3.91 -29.39 14.59
C SER A 24 3.00 -28.36 13.93
N GLN A 25 3.36 -27.08 13.98
CA GLN A 25 4.01 -26.35 12.89
C GLN A 25 4.09 -24.85 13.22
N ASP A 26 5.21 -24.41 13.78
CA ASP A 26 5.62 -22.99 13.74
C ASP A 26 7.14 -22.94 13.91
N ASN A 27 7.87 -22.59 12.84
CA ASN A 27 9.32 -22.64 12.82
C ASN A 27 9.92 -21.33 13.37
N CYS A 28 9.71 -21.08 14.67
CA CYS A 28 10.40 -20.02 15.39
C CYS A 28 11.60 -20.63 16.15
N GLY A 29 12.82 -20.27 15.73
CA GLY A 29 14.04 -20.82 16.33
C GLY A 29 14.19 -20.40 17.80
N ILE A 30 14.25 -21.38 18.70
CA ILE A 30 14.50 -21.13 20.13
C ILE A 30 15.95 -20.70 20.32
N ILE A 31 16.16 -19.45 20.75
CA ILE A 31 17.44 -18.99 21.31
C ILE A 31 17.34 -19.08 22.84
N THR A 32 18.11 -19.99 23.43
CA THR A 32 18.20 -20.15 24.89
C THR A 32 18.89 -18.93 25.51
N LEU A 33 18.15 -18.15 26.31
CA LEU A 33 18.72 -17.03 27.05
C LEU A 33 19.42 -17.51 28.33
N ASN A 34 20.67 -17.08 28.52
CA ASN A 34 21.38 -17.28 29.78
C ASN A 34 21.86 -15.93 30.36
N ASN A 35 21.01 -15.38 31.23
CA ASN A 35 21.26 -14.41 32.30
C ASN A 35 21.84 -13.00 32.02
N ARG A 36 21.03 -12.01 32.44
CA ARG A 36 21.33 -10.58 32.75
C ARG A 36 21.67 -9.63 31.59
N ASN A 37 20.93 -8.52 31.58
CA ASN A 37 21.12 -7.30 30.79
C ASN A 37 20.91 -7.47 29.28
N ASN A 38 19.66 -7.51 28.84
CA ASN A 38 19.33 -7.19 27.45
C ASN A 38 17.99 -6.45 27.37
N CYS A 39 18.02 -5.22 26.83
CA CYS A 39 16.80 -4.48 26.51
C CYS A 39 16.26 -5.04 25.20
N LEU A 40 15.29 -5.94 25.28
CA LEU A 40 14.75 -6.63 24.11
C LEU A 40 13.81 -5.68 23.34
N TYR A 41 14.38 -4.94 22.38
CA TYR A 41 13.58 -4.37 21.29
C TYR A 41 13.03 -5.53 20.44
N CYS A 42 11.89 -6.07 20.88
CA CYS A 42 11.01 -6.84 20.00
C CYS A 42 10.49 -5.89 18.91
N VAL A 43 11.24 -5.79 17.82
CA VAL A 43 10.69 -5.34 16.54
C VAL A 43 9.78 -6.47 16.05
N THR A 44 8.57 -6.54 16.63
CA THR A 44 7.47 -7.26 16.03
C THR A 44 7.28 -6.67 14.64
N ALA A 45 7.52 -7.46 13.59
CA ALA A 45 7.14 -7.08 12.25
C ALA A 45 5.63 -6.79 12.28
N ALA A 46 5.27 -5.51 12.25
CA ALA A 46 3.89 -5.09 12.32
C ALA A 46 3.17 -5.70 11.11
N LYS A 47 2.15 -6.52 11.38
CA LYS A 47 1.37 -7.19 10.34
C LYS A 47 0.81 -6.10 9.43
N MET A 48 1.24 -6.08 8.16
CA MET A 48 0.99 -5.01 7.17
C MET A 48 -0.47 -4.99 6.70
N SER A 49 -1.38 -4.76 7.65
CA SER A 49 -2.81 -4.73 7.43
C SER A 49 -3.31 -3.30 7.21
N ASN A 50 -4.26 -3.16 6.28
CA ASN A 50 -4.99 -1.90 6.09
C ASN A 50 -5.73 -1.49 7.38
N PRO A 51 -6.01 -0.18 7.60
CA PRO A 51 -6.74 0.29 8.77
C PRO A 51 -8.15 -0.30 8.82
N GLU A 52 -8.59 -0.78 9.99
CA GLU A 52 -9.94 -1.33 10.19
C GLU A 52 -11.04 -0.35 9.79
N ASN A 53 -10.83 0.94 10.07
CA ASN A 53 -11.72 2.02 9.67
C ASN A 53 -10.96 3.08 8.87
N TYR A 54 -11.10 3.00 7.55
CA TYR A 54 -10.51 3.94 6.58
C TYR A 54 -10.82 5.42 6.87
N LYS A 55 -11.90 5.76 7.59
CA LYS A 55 -12.24 7.16 7.92
C LYS A 55 -11.27 7.80 8.92
N ASN A 56 -10.61 6.97 9.75
CA ASN A 56 -9.71 7.44 10.80
C ASN A 56 -8.27 7.64 10.32
N ALA A 57 -7.91 7.01 9.19
CA ALA A 57 -6.58 7.04 8.60
C ALA A 57 -6.11 8.47 8.33
N LYS A 58 -4.81 8.71 8.56
CA LYS A 58 -4.18 10.03 8.45
C LYS A 58 -3.58 10.27 7.08
N SER A 59 -3.06 9.25 6.41
CA SER A 59 -2.52 9.37 5.04
C SER A 59 -2.68 8.07 4.24
N ILE A 60 -2.32 8.08 2.95
CA ILE A 60 -2.26 6.84 2.16
C ILE A 60 -1.22 5.84 2.69
N TYR A 61 -0.26 6.26 3.53
CA TYR A 61 0.86 5.43 3.97
C TYR A 61 0.47 4.33 4.96
N GLU A 62 -0.70 4.46 5.60
CA GLU A 62 -1.26 3.43 6.48
C GLU A 62 -1.86 2.24 5.69
N PHE A 63 -1.94 2.32 4.37
CA PHE A 63 -2.55 1.31 3.52
C PHE A 63 -1.51 0.37 2.90
N THR A 64 -1.92 -0.89 2.71
CA THR A 64 -1.17 -1.92 1.97
C THR A 64 -2.03 -2.41 0.81
N CYS A 65 -1.42 -2.55 -0.36
CA CYS A 65 -2.07 -3.08 -1.57
C CYS A 65 -1.25 -4.25 -2.11
N ARG A 66 -1.83 -5.09 -2.97
CA ARG A 66 -1.09 -6.11 -3.71
C ARG A 66 -0.62 -5.56 -5.05
N ASP A 67 0.67 -5.69 -5.37
CA ASP A 67 1.18 -5.40 -6.71
C ASP A 67 0.55 -6.38 -7.73
N ILE A 68 0.64 -6.09 -9.02
CA ILE A 68 0.03 -6.95 -10.06
C ILE A 68 0.59 -8.39 -10.12
N LYS A 69 1.62 -8.71 -9.33
CA LYS A 69 2.21 -10.06 -9.18
C LYS A 69 1.79 -10.73 -7.86
N GLY A 70 0.91 -10.11 -7.08
CA GLY A 70 0.36 -10.61 -5.81
C GLY A 70 1.19 -10.30 -4.56
N ASN A 71 2.30 -9.55 -4.66
CA ASN A 71 3.14 -9.20 -3.52
C ASN A 71 2.51 -8.07 -2.69
N GLU A 72 2.59 -8.14 -1.37
CA GLU A 72 2.11 -7.04 -0.51
C GLU A 72 3.08 -5.84 -0.52
N VAL A 73 2.54 -4.67 -0.82
CA VAL A 73 3.24 -3.40 -0.93
C VAL A 73 2.61 -2.40 0.03
N SER A 74 3.33 -2.04 1.09
CA SER A 74 2.96 -0.89 1.92
C SER A 74 3.12 0.40 1.12
N LEU A 75 2.10 1.26 1.13
CA LEU A 75 2.16 2.55 0.45
C LEU A 75 3.08 3.56 1.16
N GLU A 76 3.59 3.24 2.37
CA GLU A 76 4.71 3.94 3.02
C GLU A 76 5.92 4.11 2.08
N LYS A 77 6.13 3.19 1.09
CA LYS A 77 7.19 3.34 0.07
C LYS A 77 7.10 4.63 -0.76
N TYR A 78 5.94 5.29 -0.75
CA TYR A 78 5.68 6.54 -1.47
C TYR A 78 5.78 7.78 -0.58
N ARG A 79 6.33 7.67 0.64
CA ARG A 79 6.57 8.84 1.51
C ARG A 79 7.46 9.86 0.82
N GLY A 80 7.06 11.14 0.87
CA GLY A 80 7.80 12.24 0.25
C GLY A 80 7.60 12.37 -1.28
N HIS A 81 6.84 11.47 -1.90
CA HIS A 81 6.52 11.50 -3.33
C HIS A 81 5.12 12.06 -3.58
N VAL A 82 4.99 12.95 -4.56
CA VAL A 82 3.67 13.30 -5.13
C VAL A 82 3.21 12.12 -5.97
N CYS A 83 1.98 11.65 -5.73
CA CYS A 83 1.45 10.45 -6.37
C CYS A 83 0.18 10.74 -7.18
N ILE A 84 0.06 10.08 -8.34
CA ILE A 84 -1.23 9.93 -9.04
C ILE A 84 -1.75 8.52 -8.75
N ILE A 85 -2.92 8.42 -8.13
CA ILE A 85 -3.63 7.14 -7.97
C ILE A 85 -4.79 7.09 -8.96
N VAL A 86 -4.83 6.07 -9.82
CA VAL A 86 -5.78 5.99 -10.94
C VAL A 86 -6.40 4.60 -11.08
N ASN A 87 -7.71 4.52 -11.32
CA ASN A 87 -8.36 3.28 -11.71
C ASN A 87 -8.28 3.12 -13.23
N VAL A 88 -7.82 1.97 -13.70
CA VAL A 88 -7.54 1.72 -15.12
C VAL A 88 -8.34 0.54 -15.67
N ALA A 89 -8.48 0.52 -16.99
CA ALA A 89 -9.08 -0.56 -17.76
C ALA A 89 -8.40 -0.68 -19.14
N SER A 90 -8.41 -1.88 -19.72
CA SER A 90 -7.73 -2.20 -20.98
C SER A 90 -8.65 -2.11 -22.20
N GLN A 91 -9.97 -2.18 -22.00
CA GLN A 91 -10.98 -2.18 -23.08
C GLN A 91 -11.83 -0.89 -23.11
N CYS A 92 -11.35 0.20 -22.51
CA CYS A 92 -12.06 1.47 -22.45
C CYS A 92 -11.69 2.41 -23.62
N GLY A 93 -12.63 3.23 -24.08
CA GLY A 93 -12.37 4.26 -25.10
C GLY A 93 -11.25 5.25 -24.73
N TYR A 94 -10.99 5.45 -23.43
CA TYR A 94 -9.91 6.30 -22.92
C TYR A 94 -8.54 5.60 -22.85
N THR A 95 -8.50 4.26 -22.88
CA THR A 95 -7.30 3.46 -22.57
C THR A 95 -6.08 3.88 -23.39
N LYS A 96 -6.21 4.03 -24.71
CA LYS A 96 -5.09 4.34 -25.61
C LYS A 96 -4.36 5.62 -25.20
N ASN A 97 -5.10 6.71 -25.04
CA ASN A 97 -4.51 8.01 -24.76
C ASN A 97 -4.06 8.09 -23.29
N HIS A 98 -4.87 7.57 -22.35
CA HIS A 98 -4.57 7.73 -20.93
C HIS A 98 -3.33 6.94 -20.49
N TYR A 99 -3.11 5.73 -21.00
CA TYR A 99 -1.86 5.00 -20.72
C TYR A 99 -0.63 5.69 -21.33
N ALA A 100 -0.74 6.19 -22.56
CA ALA A 100 0.36 6.93 -23.20
C ALA A 100 0.72 8.20 -22.41
N GLU A 101 -0.29 9.01 -22.06
CA GLU A 101 -0.10 10.28 -21.36
C GLU A 101 0.37 10.10 -19.90
N LEU A 102 -0.06 9.05 -19.20
CA LEU A 102 0.50 8.67 -17.90
C LEU A 102 1.97 8.22 -18.02
N GLY A 103 2.31 7.50 -19.10
CA GLY A 103 3.70 7.12 -19.40
C GLY A 103 4.59 8.33 -19.66
N GLU A 104 4.14 9.26 -20.49
CA GLU A 104 4.85 10.53 -20.77
C GLU A 104 5.08 11.36 -19.49
N LEU A 105 4.05 11.49 -18.62
CA LEU A 105 4.21 12.16 -17.32
C LEU A 105 5.26 11.48 -16.45
N TYR A 106 5.23 10.15 -16.38
CA TYR A 106 6.17 9.39 -15.55
C TYR A 106 7.60 9.57 -16.06
N ASP A 107 7.83 9.41 -17.37
CA ASP A 107 9.13 9.58 -17.99
C ASP A 107 9.72 11.00 -17.79
N GLN A 108 8.86 12.04 -17.78
CA GLN A 108 9.30 13.41 -17.60
C GLN A 108 9.56 13.79 -16.13
N TYR A 109 8.74 13.29 -15.19
CA TYR A 109 8.67 13.82 -13.82
C TYR A 109 9.03 12.82 -12.70
N ALA A 110 9.17 11.52 -12.98
CA ALA A 110 9.45 10.52 -11.93
C ALA A 110 10.79 10.77 -11.23
N GLU A 111 11.86 11.04 -11.99
CA GLU A 111 13.18 11.31 -11.42
C GLU A 111 13.39 12.80 -11.12
N SER A 112 12.91 13.69 -11.99
CA SER A 112 13.15 15.14 -11.89
C SER A 112 12.32 15.85 -10.80
N LYS A 113 11.15 15.28 -10.45
CA LYS A 113 10.20 15.84 -9.47
C LYS A 113 9.70 14.81 -8.44
N GLY A 114 10.15 13.56 -8.53
CA GLY A 114 9.72 12.50 -7.61
C GLY A 114 8.28 12.03 -7.86
N LEU A 115 7.70 12.21 -9.05
CA LEU A 115 6.35 11.71 -9.36
C LEU A 115 6.30 10.18 -9.23
N ARG A 116 5.24 9.65 -8.61
CA ARG A 116 4.90 8.24 -8.64
C ARG A 116 3.48 8.05 -9.17
N ILE A 117 3.22 6.98 -9.92
CA ILE A 117 1.88 6.66 -10.42
C ILE A 117 1.54 5.25 -9.95
N LEU A 118 0.36 5.10 -9.35
CA LEU A 118 -0.17 3.85 -8.82
C LEU A 118 -1.45 3.53 -9.60
N ALA A 119 -1.39 2.54 -10.47
CA ALA A 119 -2.48 2.16 -11.36
C ALA A 119 -3.18 0.88 -10.87
N PHE A 120 -4.49 0.99 -10.67
CA PHE A 120 -5.35 -0.07 -10.13
C PHE A 120 -6.37 -0.53 -11.19
N PRO A 121 -6.20 -1.72 -11.79
CA PRO A 121 -7.21 -2.29 -12.68
C PRO A 121 -8.57 -2.40 -11.99
N CYS A 122 -9.68 -2.11 -12.70
CA CYS A 122 -11.02 -2.20 -12.11
C CYS A 122 -12.09 -2.62 -13.14
N ASN A 123 -12.82 -3.70 -12.88
CA ASN A 123 -13.84 -4.21 -13.80
C ASN A 123 -15.27 -3.68 -13.54
N GLN A 124 -15.46 -2.78 -12.58
CA GLN A 124 -16.79 -2.31 -12.16
C GLN A 124 -17.50 -1.39 -13.19
N PHE A 125 -16.82 -1.02 -14.28
CA PHE A 125 -17.30 -0.08 -15.28
C PHE A 125 -17.41 -0.79 -16.64
N ALA A 126 -18.64 -1.09 -17.05
CA ALA A 126 -19.00 -1.82 -18.29
C ALA A 126 -18.23 -3.13 -18.57
N ASN A 127 -17.63 -3.74 -17.53
CA ASN A 127 -16.71 -4.88 -17.65
C ASN A 127 -15.51 -4.62 -18.59
N GLU A 128 -14.99 -3.39 -18.64
CA GLU A 128 -13.86 -3.01 -19.51
C GLU A 128 -12.47 -3.52 -19.04
N GLU A 129 -12.40 -4.28 -17.94
CA GLU A 129 -11.17 -4.91 -17.42
C GLU A 129 -11.41 -6.39 -17.00
N PRO A 130 -11.85 -7.25 -17.94
CA PRO A 130 -12.31 -8.60 -17.60
C PRO A 130 -11.16 -9.53 -17.22
N GLY A 131 -9.97 -9.34 -17.82
CA GLY A 131 -8.86 -10.28 -17.77
C GLY A 131 -8.18 -10.46 -16.42
N THR A 132 -7.35 -11.51 -16.30
CA THR A 132 -6.58 -11.82 -15.10
C THR A 132 -5.39 -10.87 -14.91
N SER A 133 -4.72 -10.92 -13.76
CA SER A 133 -3.51 -10.13 -13.50
C SER A 133 -2.40 -10.39 -14.53
N GLU A 134 -2.28 -11.64 -15.01
CA GLU A 134 -1.34 -12.04 -16.06
C GLU A 134 -1.68 -11.44 -17.42
N GLU A 135 -2.96 -11.46 -17.82
CA GLU A 135 -3.43 -10.86 -19.07
C GLU A 135 -3.25 -9.33 -19.05
N ILE A 136 -3.52 -8.69 -17.90
CA ILE A 136 -3.29 -7.26 -17.70
C ILE A 136 -1.77 -6.96 -17.74
N CYS A 137 -0.92 -7.80 -17.15
CA CYS A 137 0.55 -7.68 -17.28
C CYS A 137 1.02 -7.71 -18.73
N GLN A 138 0.49 -8.64 -19.54
CA GLN A 138 0.79 -8.71 -20.98
C GLN A 138 0.32 -7.45 -21.71
N PHE A 139 -0.89 -6.98 -21.41
CA PHE A 139 -1.44 -5.74 -21.96
C PHE A 139 -0.54 -4.53 -21.66
N VAL A 140 -0.19 -4.28 -20.39
CA VAL A 140 0.63 -3.09 -20.02
C VAL A 140 2.08 -3.19 -20.48
N SER A 141 2.62 -4.40 -20.63
CA SER A 141 3.94 -4.63 -21.23
C SER A 141 4.00 -4.09 -22.67
N SER A 142 2.92 -4.26 -23.46
CA SER A 142 2.80 -3.68 -24.81
C SER A 142 2.73 -2.15 -24.85
N LYS A 143 2.53 -1.50 -23.69
CA LYS A 143 2.39 -0.04 -23.53
C LYS A 143 3.65 0.63 -22.96
N ASN A 144 4.71 -0.13 -22.66
CA ASN A 144 5.92 0.38 -22.01
C ASN A 144 5.64 1.11 -20.68
N VAL A 145 4.71 0.56 -19.87
CA VAL A 145 4.39 1.11 -18.55
C VAL A 145 5.57 0.89 -17.58
N LYS A 146 6.07 1.99 -17.02
CA LYS A 146 7.20 1.99 -16.04
C LYS A 146 6.78 2.33 -14.61
N PHE A 147 5.50 2.62 -14.39
CA PHE A 147 4.92 2.95 -13.09
C PHE A 147 4.29 1.73 -12.42
N ASP A 148 3.97 1.85 -11.13
CA ASP A 148 3.53 0.73 -10.31
C ASP A 148 2.10 0.29 -10.66
N MET A 149 1.97 -0.95 -11.11
CA MET A 149 0.70 -1.63 -11.38
C MET A 149 0.31 -2.52 -10.20
N PHE A 150 -0.94 -2.44 -9.78
CA PHE A 150 -1.52 -3.21 -8.67
C PHE A 150 -2.48 -4.30 -9.17
N GLU A 151 -2.90 -5.21 -8.29
CA GLU A 151 -3.98 -6.14 -8.59
C GLU A 151 -5.30 -5.42 -8.90
N LYS A 152 -6.20 -6.16 -9.56
CA LYS A 152 -7.55 -5.70 -9.84
C LYS A 152 -8.35 -5.52 -8.55
N VAL A 153 -8.91 -4.33 -8.34
CA VAL A 153 -9.67 -3.99 -7.14
C VAL A 153 -11.04 -3.44 -7.46
N ASN A 154 -11.96 -3.59 -6.51
CA ASN A 154 -13.21 -2.82 -6.51
C ASN A 154 -12.96 -1.46 -5.86
N VAL A 155 -13.52 -0.41 -6.47
CA VAL A 155 -13.37 1.00 -6.07
C VAL A 155 -14.68 1.60 -5.55
N ASN A 156 -15.81 0.94 -5.84
CA ASN A 156 -17.15 1.22 -5.36
C ASN A 156 -17.74 -0.02 -4.66
N GLY A 157 -18.80 0.18 -3.88
CA GLY A 157 -19.43 -0.89 -3.10
C GLY A 157 -18.86 -1.09 -1.70
N SER A 158 -19.49 -1.99 -0.93
CA SER A 158 -19.06 -2.42 0.41
C SER A 158 -17.74 -3.21 0.37
N ASP A 159 -17.45 -3.83 -0.75
CA ASP A 159 -16.27 -4.60 -1.11
C ASP A 159 -15.12 -3.75 -1.68
N ALA A 160 -15.32 -2.43 -1.87
CA ALA A 160 -14.25 -1.55 -2.32
C ALA A 160 -13.01 -1.61 -1.40
N HIS A 161 -11.82 -1.59 -1.99
CA HIS A 161 -10.56 -1.63 -1.26
C HIS A 161 -10.47 -0.47 -0.26
N PRO A 162 -9.94 -0.65 0.97
CA PRO A 162 -9.92 0.40 2.00
C PRO A 162 -9.30 1.72 1.53
N LEU A 163 -8.21 1.66 0.75
CA LEU A 163 -7.61 2.84 0.09
C LEU A 163 -8.64 3.61 -0.75
N TRP A 164 -9.41 2.93 -1.60
CA TRP A 164 -10.37 3.58 -2.49
C TRP A 164 -11.57 4.16 -1.73
N LYS A 165 -11.94 3.58 -0.58
CA LYS A 165 -12.89 4.19 0.36
C LYS A 165 -12.30 5.46 1.01
N TYR A 166 -11.03 5.44 1.40
CA TYR A 166 -10.30 6.60 1.94
C TYR A 166 -10.19 7.76 0.94
N LEU A 167 -9.73 7.47 -0.29
CA LEU A 167 -9.57 8.46 -1.35
C LEU A 167 -10.89 9.19 -1.64
N LYS A 168 -11.98 8.45 -1.81
CA LYS A 168 -13.32 9.02 -2.00
C LYS A 168 -13.82 9.84 -0.81
N HIS A 169 -13.52 9.41 0.41
CA HIS A 169 -13.93 10.10 1.63
C HIS A 169 -13.19 11.42 1.84
N LYS A 170 -11.88 11.47 1.55
CA LYS A 170 -11.08 12.69 1.60
C LYS A 170 -11.36 13.63 0.42
N GLN A 171 -11.54 13.07 -0.77
CA GLN A 171 -11.78 13.79 -2.01
C GLN A 171 -13.06 13.28 -2.68
N GLY A 172 -14.18 13.86 -2.27
CA GLY A 172 -15.50 13.58 -2.83
C GLY A 172 -15.61 13.97 -4.30
N GLY A 173 -16.68 13.53 -4.96
CA GLY A 173 -17.01 13.92 -6.32
C GLY A 173 -18.17 14.93 -6.36
N THR A 174 -18.40 15.52 -7.54
CA THR A 174 -19.63 16.27 -7.79
C THR A 174 -20.83 15.32 -7.76
N LEU A 175 -21.83 15.60 -6.91
CA LEU A 175 -23.02 14.74 -6.72
C LEU A 175 -22.72 13.34 -6.15
N GLY A 176 -21.78 13.24 -5.19
CA GLY A 176 -21.48 12.01 -4.45
C GLY A 176 -20.01 11.59 -4.57
N ASP A 177 -19.58 10.69 -3.68
CA ASP A 177 -18.17 10.28 -3.58
C ASP A 177 -17.79 9.15 -4.56
N PHE A 178 -18.74 8.34 -5.02
CA PHE A 178 -18.51 7.18 -5.88
C PHE A 178 -17.68 7.48 -7.14
N ILE A 179 -16.84 6.53 -7.55
CA ILE A 179 -16.09 6.62 -8.81
C ILE A 179 -17.08 6.46 -9.97
N LYS A 180 -17.07 7.38 -10.94
CA LYS A 180 -18.07 7.40 -12.01
C LYS A 180 -17.73 6.52 -13.21
N TRP A 181 -16.43 6.38 -13.53
CA TRP A 181 -15.95 5.56 -14.64
C TRP A 181 -14.46 5.20 -14.47
N ASN A 182 -13.95 4.44 -15.43
CA ASN A 182 -12.52 4.25 -15.66
C ASN A 182 -11.75 5.57 -15.80
N PHE A 183 -10.48 5.56 -15.39
CA PHE A 183 -9.58 6.71 -15.39
C PHE A 183 -10.05 7.89 -14.52
N THR A 184 -10.64 7.65 -13.34
CA THR A 184 -10.66 8.68 -12.30
C THR A 184 -9.27 8.75 -11.65
N LYS A 185 -8.73 9.94 -11.44
CA LYS A 185 -7.40 10.16 -10.85
C LYS A 185 -7.51 10.92 -9.54
N PHE A 186 -6.71 10.55 -8.55
CA PHE A 186 -6.46 11.34 -7.34
C PHE A 186 -5.01 11.82 -7.38
N ILE A 187 -4.78 13.09 -7.09
CA ILE A 187 -3.45 13.60 -6.75
C ILE A 187 -3.29 13.48 -5.24
N VAL A 188 -2.17 12.92 -4.81
CA VAL A 188 -1.76 12.80 -3.43
C VAL A 188 -0.45 13.56 -3.25
N ASP A 189 -0.34 14.37 -2.20
CA ASP A 189 0.87 15.14 -1.89
C ASP A 189 1.97 14.30 -1.21
N LYS A 190 3.08 14.96 -0.90
CA LYS A 190 4.27 14.36 -0.26
C LYS A 190 4.08 13.94 1.20
N ASP A 191 2.98 14.36 1.83
CA ASP A 191 2.54 13.95 3.17
C ASP A 191 1.46 12.84 3.11
N GLY A 192 1.16 12.35 1.91
CA GLY A 192 0.23 11.26 1.67
C GLY A 192 -1.24 11.69 1.77
N GLN A 193 -1.54 12.98 1.67
CA GLN A 193 -2.91 13.50 1.66
C GLN A 193 -3.48 13.51 0.25
N PRO A 194 -4.69 12.96 0.03
CA PRO A 194 -5.40 13.15 -1.23
C PRO A 194 -5.84 14.63 -1.32
N VAL A 195 -5.26 15.38 -2.27
CA VAL A 195 -5.41 16.83 -2.39
C VAL A 195 -6.32 17.26 -3.55
N GLU A 196 -6.36 16.49 -4.64
CA GLU A 196 -7.24 16.76 -5.79
C GLU A 196 -7.82 15.46 -6.37
N ARG A 197 -8.95 15.59 -7.07
CA ARG A 197 -9.61 14.50 -7.79
C ARG A 197 -10.06 14.95 -9.17
N HIS A 198 -9.72 14.17 -10.19
CA HIS A 198 -9.97 14.47 -11.60
C HIS A 198 -10.79 13.36 -12.25
N GLY A 199 -11.71 13.75 -13.12
CA GLY A 199 -12.67 12.84 -13.74
C GLY A 199 -12.06 11.97 -14.85
N PRO A 200 -12.85 11.02 -15.37
CA PRO A 200 -12.52 10.22 -16.55
C PRO A 200 -12.01 11.07 -17.73
N SER A 201 -12.77 12.12 -18.07
CA SER A 201 -12.52 13.00 -19.22
C SER A 201 -11.36 13.99 -19.07
N THR A 202 -10.74 14.13 -17.89
CA THR A 202 -9.53 14.95 -17.73
C THR A 202 -8.33 14.19 -18.31
N SER A 203 -7.67 14.74 -19.33
CA SER A 203 -6.41 14.17 -19.84
C SER A 203 -5.35 14.16 -18.73
N PRO A 204 -4.55 13.09 -18.57
CA PRO A 204 -3.37 13.13 -17.72
C PRO A 204 -2.43 14.32 -18.02
N LYS A 205 -2.25 14.74 -19.28
CA LYS A 205 -1.41 15.90 -19.63
C LYS A 205 -1.91 17.20 -18.99
N ASP A 206 -3.22 17.37 -18.85
CA ASP A 206 -3.81 18.54 -18.18
C ASP A 206 -3.48 18.61 -16.68
N LEU A 207 -3.01 17.51 -16.06
CA LEU A 207 -2.69 17.45 -14.63
C LEU A 207 -1.38 18.16 -14.27
N VAL A 208 -0.49 18.47 -15.22
CA VAL A 208 0.82 19.09 -14.93
C VAL A 208 0.66 20.35 -14.07
N LYS A 209 -0.22 21.27 -14.48
CA LYS A 209 -0.56 22.51 -13.74
C LYS A 209 -1.14 22.30 -12.34
N ASN A 210 -1.70 21.11 -12.08
CA ASN A 210 -2.24 20.74 -10.77
C ASN A 210 -1.12 20.18 -9.91
N LEU A 211 -0.30 19.29 -10.47
CA LEU A 211 0.83 18.66 -9.80
C LEU A 211 1.95 19.66 -9.45
N GLU A 212 2.12 20.72 -10.26
CA GLU A 212 3.08 21.83 -10.03
C GLU A 212 2.94 22.53 -8.67
N LYS A 213 1.79 22.40 -7.99
CA LYS A 213 1.55 22.93 -6.65
C LYS A 213 2.20 22.11 -5.54
N TYR A 214 2.66 20.89 -5.83
CA TYR A 214 3.04 19.88 -4.83
C TYR A 214 4.48 19.34 -4.99
N TRP A 215 5.17 19.63 -6.10
CA TRP A 215 6.57 19.22 -6.31
C TRP A 215 7.60 20.06 -5.53
#